data_AF-A0AAD8FY22-F1
#
_entry.id   AF-A0AAD8FY22-F1
#
_cell.length_a   1.000
_cell.length_b   1.000
_cell.length_c   1.000
_cell.angle_alpha   90.00
_cell.angle_beta   90.00
_cell.angle_gamma   90.00
#
_symmetry.space_group_name_H-M   'P 1'
#
loop_
_entity.id
_entity.type
_entity.pdbx_description
1 polymer ?
#
loop_
_entity_poly.entity_id
_entity_poly.type
_entity_poly.pdbx_seq_one_letter_code
_entity_poly.pdbx_strand_id
1 'polypeptide(L)'
;MCECKRGPRQGRKMAATTRESNTRPGKPAGKEPQPLVIAKTAAEEQRLKLERLMRNPDKPVPIPERPKEWNPRAPPEFVRDVMGSSAGAGSGEFHVYRHLRRREYQRQECMDTMSEKQKLDKEYQEKLQKNNQATAEKTAKRRKKRQKIKEKKLMAQKAKLQEGKDGDGDSGSNSASSSDMVPRKEGDDDAEEPSFVMGGR
;
A
#
# COMPACT_ATOMS: atom_id res chain seq x y z
N MET A 1 -36.74 -24.96 59.01
CA MET A 1 -36.33 -25.92 57.96
C MET A 1 -37.54 -26.78 57.62
N CYS A 2 -38.04 -26.75 56.39
CA CYS A 2 -39.18 -27.57 55.95
C CYS A 2 -38.69 -28.52 54.85
N GLU A 3 -38.61 -29.81 55.17
CA GLU A 3 -38.12 -30.86 54.25
C GLU A 3 -39.22 -31.27 53.27
N CYS A 4 -39.08 -30.84 52.01
CA CYS A 4 -39.95 -31.26 50.91
C CYS A 4 -39.48 -32.61 50.35
N LYS A 5 -40.15 -33.71 50.76
CA LYS A 5 -39.96 -35.06 50.21
C LYS A 5 -40.43 -35.10 48.74
N ARG A 6 -39.48 -35.20 47.80
CA ARG A 6 -39.76 -35.37 46.36
C ARG A 6 -39.96 -36.86 46.04
N GLY A 7 -41.17 -37.25 45.64
CA GLY A 7 -41.50 -38.58 45.13
C GLY A 7 -40.91 -38.87 43.74
N PRO A 8 -40.87 -40.14 43.30
CA PRO A 8 -40.18 -40.55 42.08
C PRO A 8 -40.92 -40.09 40.81
N ARG A 9 -40.18 -39.42 39.92
CA ARG A 9 -40.65 -38.98 38.60
C ARG A 9 -40.83 -40.18 37.68
N GLN A 10 -42.07 -40.46 37.29
CA GLN A 10 -42.37 -41.42 36.23
C GLN A 10 -41.78 -40.94 34.90
N GLY A 11 -41.01 -41.81 34.24
CA GLY A 11 -40.33 -41.51 32.98
C GLY A 11 -41.32 -41.28 31.83
N ARG A 12 -41.25 -40.09 31.22
CA ARG A 12 -41.86 -39.84 29.92
C ARG A 12 -41.09 -40.62 28.86
N LYS A 13 -41.76 -41.55 28.19
CA LYS A 13 -41.27 -42.25 27.00
C LYS A 13 -41.03 -41.22 25.89
N MET A 14 -39.80 -41.12 25.40
CA MET A 14 -39.44 -40.31 24.24
C MET A 14 -39.89 -41.05 22.96
N ALA A 15 -40.77 -40.45 22.17
CA ALA A 15 -41.05 -40.90 20.81
C ALA A 15 -39.84 -40.58 19.93
N ALA A 16 -39.23 -41.61 19.36
CA ALA A 16 -38.15 -41.47 18.39
C ALA A 16 -38.74 -40.97 17.07
N THR A 17 -38.56 -39.68 16.77
CA THR A 17 -38.76 -39.15 15.43
C THR A 17 -37.53 -39.51 14.59
N THR A 18 -37.77 -40.33 13.57
CA THR A 18 -36.81 -40.67 12.51
C THR A 18 -36.27 -39.38 11.88
N ARG A 19 -34.98 -39.10 12.09
CA ARG A 19 -34.27 -38.03 11.37
C ARG A 19 -34.01 -38.52 9.93
N GLU A 20 -34.75 -37.98 8.98
CA GLU A 20 -34.43 -38.08 7.55
C GLU A 20 -33.03 -37.52 7.31
N SER A 21 -32.13 -38.39 6.84
CA SER A 21 -30.78 -38.05 6.43
C SER A 21 -30.83 -37.26 5.13
N ASN A 22 -30.70 -35.94 5.24
CA ASN A 22 -30.55 -35.05 4.09
C ASN A 22 -29.19 -35.34 3.43
N THR A 23 -29.20 -36.10 2.34
CA THR A 23 -28.03 -36.46 1.54
C THR A 23 -27.42 -35.21 0.91
N ARG A 24 -26.30 -34.73 1.47
CA ARG A 24 -25.48 -33.69 0.84
C ARG A 24 -24.90 -34.23 -0.47
N PRO A 25 -24.94 -33.47 -1.57
CA PRO A 25 -24.45 -33.95 -2.86
C PRO A 25 -22.93 -34.18 -2.82
N GLY A 26 -22.55 -35.37 -3.29
CA GLY A 26 -21.24 -35.84 -3.76
C GLY A 26 -20.01 -35.03 -3.34
N LYS A 27 -19.34 -35.47 -2.27
CA LYS A 27 -17.92 -35.20 -2.08
C LYS A 27 -17.16 -36.05 -3.12
N PRO A 28 -16.36 -35.48 -4.05
CA PRO A 28 -15.63 -36.30 -5.00
C PRO A 28 -14.67 -37.22 -4.25
N ALA A 29 -14.81 -38.52 -4.51
CA ALA A 29 -13.95 -39.56 -3.97
C ALA A 29 -12.50 -39.38 -4.49
N GLY A 30 -11.52 -39.67 -3.64
CA GLY A 30 -10.12 -39.83 -4.06
C GLY A 30 -9.24 -38.58 -3.98
N LYS A 31 -9.00 -38.06 -2.77
CA LYS A 31 -7.72 -37.37 -2.52
C LYS A 31 -6.76 -38.43 -2.00
N GLU A 32 -5.87 -38.92 -2.85
CA GLU A 32 -4.79 -39.79 -2.41
C GLU A 32 -4.03 -39.11 -1.26
N PRO A 33 -3.80 -39.81 -0.14
CA PRO A 33 -3.13 -39.25 1.02
C PRO A 33 -1.69 -38.94 0.64
N GLN A 34 -1.36 -37.65 0.52
CA GLN A 34 0.01 -37.23 0.25
C GLN A 34 0.84 -37.32 1.53
N PRO A 35 2.10 -37.79 1.45
CA PRO A 35 3.02 -37.72 2.57
C PRO A 35 3.21 -36.24 2.95
N LEU A 36 3.18 -35.94 4.26
CA LEU A 36 3.52 -34.60 4.74
C LEU A 36 5.02 -34.37 4.55
N VAL A 37 5.38 -33.84 3.38
CA VAL A 37 6.74 -33.37 3.10
C VAL A 37 6.91 -32.02 3.76
N ILE A 38 7.68 -31.98 4.85
CA ILE A 38 8.09 -30.74 5.49
C ILE A 38 9.15 -30.11 4.58
N ALA A 39 8.83 -28.97 3.98
CA ALA A 39 9.76 -28.23 3.14
C ALA A 39 10.96 -27.75 3.96
N LYS A 40 12.17 -28.01 3.47
CA LYS A 40 13.44 -27.57 4.08
C LYS A 40 13.93 -26.26 3.45
N THR A 41 13.43 -25.91 2.27
CA THR A 41 13.85 -24.73 1.49
C THR A 41 12.64 -23.98 0.92
N ALA A 42 12.73 -22.66 0.76
CA ALA A 42 11.66 -21.83 0.19
C ALA A 42 11.20 -22.30 -1.20
N ALA A 43 12.13 -22.83 -2.01
CA ALA A 43 11.84 -23.43 -3.31
C ALA A 43 10.95 -24.68 -3.19
N GLU A 44 11.16 -25.51 -2.16
CA GLU A 44 10.34 -26.70 -1.92
C GLU A 44 8.92 -26.34 -1.47
N GLU A 45 8.74 -25.28 -0.69
CA GLU A 45 7.41 -24.77 -0.35
C GLU A 45 6.64 -24.28 -1.57
N GLN A 46 7.31 -23.56 -2.47
CA GLN A 46 6.72 -23.10 -3.72
C GLN A 46 6.36 -24.28 -4.62
N ARG A 47 7.25 -25.28 -4.72
CA ARG A 47 7.01 -26.52 -5.46
C ARG A 47 5.78 -27.25 -4.93
N LEU A 48 5.65 -27.44 -3.61
CA LEU A 48 4.47 -28.09 -3.01
C LEU A 48 3.18 -27.30 -3.24
N LYS A 49 3.22 -25.96 -3.17
CA LYS A 49 2.07 -25.09 -3.49
C LYS A 49 1.69 -25.20 -4.97
N LEU A 50 2.68 -25.26 -5.86
CA LEU A 50 2.51 -25.40 -7.30
C LEU A 50 1.93 -26.78 -7.65
N GLU A 51 2.48 -27.87 -7.11
CA GLU A 51 1.95 -29.23 -7.26
C GLU A 51 0.50 -29.32 -6.77
N ARG A 52 0.16 -28.64 -5.67
CA ARG A 52 -1.22 -28.55 -5.17
C ARG A 52 -2.17 -27.82 -6.12
N LEU A 53 -1.69 -26.75 -6.76
CA LEU A 53 -2.44 -25.98 -7.75
C LEU A 53 -2.63 -26.77 -9.06
N MET A 54 -1.56 -27.39 -9.57
CA MET A 54 -1.59 -28.18 -10.79
C MET A 54 -2.43 -29.45 -10.68
N ARG A 55 -2.70 -29.94 -9.45
CA ARG A 55 -3.60 -31.07 -9.23
C ARG A 55 -5.04 -30.81 -9.71
N ASN A 56 -5.46 -29.55 -9.79
CA ASN A 56 -6.78 -29.16 -10.29
C ASN A 56 -6.65 -27.88 -11.15
N PRO A 57 -6.27 -28.01 -12.43
CA PRO A 57 -6.03 -26.85 -13.29
C PRO A 57 -7.32 -26.08 -13.62
N ASP A 58 -8.48 -26.74 -13.63
CA ASP A 58 -9.77 -26.11 -13.98
C ASP A 58 -10.36 -25.26 -12.85
N LYS A 59 -9.82 -25.34 -11.64
CA LYS A 59 -10.33 -24.56 -10.50
C LYS A 59 -9.70 -23.16 -10.52
N PRO A 60 -10.50 -22.08 -10.63
CA PRO A 60 -9.96 -20.72 -10.57
C PRO A 60 -9.27 -20.49 -9.22
N VAL A 61 -8.07 -19.91 -9.27
CA VAL A 61 -7.28 -19.60 -8.08
C VAL A 61 -7.85 -18.33 -7.44
N PRO A 62 -8.32 -18.37 -6.17
CA PRO A 62 -8.77 -17.19 -5.48
C PRO A 62 -7.56 -16.33 -5.10
N ILE A 63 -7.29 -15.29 -5.90
CA ILE A 63 -6.33 -14.25 -5.55
C ILE A 63 -7.01 -13.39 -4.49
N PRO A 64 -6.46 -13.30 -3.26
CA PRO A 64 -7.07 -12.47 -2.24
C PRO A 64 -7.02 -11.00 -2.68
N GLU A 65 -8.18 -10.36 -2.69
CA GLU A 65 -8.27 -8.92 -2.83
C GLU A 65 -7.62 -8.23 -1.63
N ARG A 66 -7.27 -6.95 -1.80
CA ARG A 66 -6.63 -6.17 -0.73
C ARG A 66 -7.48 -6.25 0.54
N PRO A 67 -6.87 -6.52 1.70
CA PRO A 67 -7.63 -6.64 2.95
C PRO A 67 -8.39 -5.33 3.18
N LYS A 68 -9.70 -5.45 3.36
CA LYS A 68 -10.55 -4.29 3.63
C LYS A 68 -10.15 -3.70 4.99
N GLU A 69 -9.92 -2.40 5.01
CA GLU A 69 -9.69 -1.66 6.26
C GLU A 69 -10.93 -1.80 7.16
N TRP A 70 -10.69 -2.06 8.45
CA TRP A 70 -11.78 -2.19 9.41
C TRP A 70 -12.47 -0.83 9.58
N ASN A 71 -13.77 -0.78 9.30
CA ASN A 71 -14.60 0.42 9.44
C ASN A 71 -15.63 0.17 10.55
N PRO A 72 -15.85 1.10 11.50
CA PRO A 72 -16.93 1.00 12.46
C PRO A 72 -18.26 0.69 11.76
N ARG A 73 -19.04 -0.22 12.37
CA ARG A 73 -20.38 -0.51 11.85
C ARG A 73 -21.27 0.71 12.01
N ALA A 74 -22.04 1.02 10.97
CA ALA A 74 -23.05 2.07 11.06
C ALA A 74 -24.02 1.78 12.23
N PRO A 75 -24.41 2.82 13.00
CA PRO A 75 -25.38 2.65 14.06
C PRO A 75 -26.72 2.16 13.47
N PRO A 76 -27.44 1.23 14.16
CA PRO A 76 -28.79 0.86 13.78
C PRO A 76 -29.70 2.08 13.76
N GLU A 77 -30.59 2.15 12.77
CA GLU A 77 -31.41 3.34 12.55
C GLU A 77 -32.61 3.42 13.52
N PHE A 78 -33.23 2.28 13.86
CA PHE A 78 -34.21 2.20 14.96
C PHE A 78 -33.78 1.23 16.06
N VAL A 79 -33.84 1.71 17.30
CA VAL A 79 -33.76 0.88 18.51
C VAL A 79 -35.18 0.59 18.96
N ARG A 80 -35.55 -0.70 19.02
CA ARG A 80 -36.94 -1.15 19.28
C ARG A 80 -37.23 -1.38 20.77
N ASP A 81 -36.18 -1.58 21.55
CA ASP A 81 -36.15 -2.00 22.94
C ASP A 81 -35.93 -0.83 23.91
N VAL A 82 -36.27 0.40 23.50
CA VAL A 82 -36.15 1.58 24.35
C VAL A 82 -37.21 1.55 25.45
N MET A 83 -36.76 1.43 26.69
CA MET A 83 -37.61 1.56 27.88
C MET A 83 -37.89 3.06 28.16
N GLY A 84 -39.04 3.39 28.77
CA GLY A 84 -39.46 4.78 28.99
C GLY A 84 -38.45 5.62 29.78
N SER A 85 -38.38 6.92 29.51
CA SER A 85 -37.36 7.83 30.04
C SER A 85 -37.33 7.95 31.57
N SER A 86 -38.45 7.69 32.25
CA SER A 86 -38.57 7.70 33.71
C SER A 86 -38.42 6.32 34.35
N ALA A 87 -38.15 5.27 33.56
CA ALA A 87 -37.95 3.93 34.09
C ALA A 87 -36.59 3.82 34.80
N GLY A 88 -36.53 3.02 35.87
CA GLY A 88 -35.31 2.81 36.63
C GLY A 88 -34.25 1.99 35.88
N ALA A 89 -33.02 1.95 36.41
CA ALA A 89 -31.94 1.16 35.84
C ALA A 89 -32.25 -0.35 35.92
N GLY A 90 -32.42 -0.99 34.77
CA GLY A 90 -32.60 -2.43 34.66
C GLY A 90 -31.28 -3.20 34.79
N SER A 91 -31.34 -4.50 35.04
CA SER A 91 -30.15 -5.37 35.15
C SER A 91 -29.34 -5.47 33.85
N GLY A 92 -29.97 -5.24 32.70
CA GLY A 92 -29.34 -5.26 31.38
C GLY A 92 -28.65 -3.96 30.97
N GLU A 93 -28.96 -2.84 31.64
CA GLU A 93 -28.53 -1.49 31.21
C GLU A 93 -27.01 -1.34 31.25
N PHE A 94 -26.36 -1.97 32.24
CA PHE A 94 -24.89 -2.00 32.33
C PHE A 94 -24.24 -2.63 31.09
N HIS A 95 -24.79 -3.74 30.58
CA HIS A 95 -24.24 -4.40 29.41
C HIS A 95 -24.50 -3.59 28.14
N VAL A 96 -25.65 -2.91 28.05
CA VAL A 96 -25.95 -1.97 26.96
C VAL A 96 -24.90 -0.85 26.92
N TYR A 97 -24.66 -0.16 28.04
CA TYR A 97 -23.62 0.87 28.13
C TYR A 97 -22.23 0.34 27.79
N ARG A 98 -21.85 -0.83 28.30
CA ARG A 98 -20.54 -1.45 28.00
C ARG A 98 -20.35 -1.70 26.50
N HIS A 99 -21.38 -2.19 25.80
CA HIS A 99 -21.32 -2.42 24.36
C HIS A 99 -21.32 -1.10 23.56
N LEU A 100 -22.11 -0.11 24.00
CA LEU A 100 -22.16 1.21 23.38
C LEU A 100 -20.82 1.93 23.52
N ARG A 101 -20.25 1.98 24.73
CA ARG A 101 -18.95 2.61 25.02
C ARG A 101 -17.84 1.98 24.19
N ARG A 102 -17.79 0.63 24.13
CA ARG A 102 -16.80 -0.07 23.30
C ARG A 102 -16.95 0.28 21.83
N ARG A 103 -18.18 0.29 21.30
CA ARG A 103 -18.47 0.65 19.91
C ARG A 103 -18.05 2.10 19.62
N GLU A 104 -18.30 3.01 20.56
CA GLU A 104 -17.98 4.42 20.41
C GLU A 104 -16.48 4.69 20.45
N TYR A 105 -15.74 4.09 21.38
CA TYR A 105 -14.27 4.20 21.40
C TYR A 105 -13.64 3.63 20.13
N GLN A 106 -14.10 2.46 19.69
CA GLN A 106 -13.68 1.87 18.43
C GLN A 106 -13.96 2.79 17.22
N ARG A 107 -15.10 3.48 17.21
CA ARG A 107 -15.44 4.47 16.17
C ARG A 107 -14.50 5.67 16.23
N GLN A 108 -14.26 6.21 17.42
CA GLN A 108 -13.42 7.37 17.64
C GLN A 108 -11.96 7.08 17.26
N GLU A 109 -11.38 5.97 17.74
CA GLU A 109 -10.04 5.52 17.38
C GLU A 109 -9.88 5.34 15.87
N CYS A 110 -10.90 4.79 15.18
CA CYS A 110 -10.87 4.68 13.73
C CYS A 110 -10.79 6.03 13.03
N MET A 111 -11.61 7.00 13.47
CA MET A 111 -11.61 8.34 12.88
C MET A 111 -10.28 9.06 13.13
N ASP A 112 -9.76 8.96 14.34
CA ASP A 112 -8.50 9.61 14.73
C ASP A 112 -7.33 9.02 13.93
N THR A 113 -7.19 7.69 13.90
CA THR A 113 -6.14 6.98 13.13
C THR A 113 -6.24 7.23 11.62
N MET A 114 -7.45 7.26 11.04
CA MET A 114 -7.63 7.62 9.63
C MET A 114 -7.23 9.08 9.36
N SER A 115 -7.58 10.00 10.25
CA SER A 115 -7.23 11.41 10.11
C SER A 115 -5.71 11.63 10.19
N GLU A 116 -5.03 10.94 11.10
CA GLU A 116 -3.58 10.98 11.25
C GLU A 116 -2.88 10.41 10.02
N LYS A 117 -3.30 9.23 9.56
CA LYS A 117 -2.78 8.61 8.32
C LYS A 117 -2.92 9.56 7.13
N GLN A 118 -4.10 10.15 6.94
CA GLN A 118 -4.34 11.09 5.85
C GLN A 118 -3.47 12.36 5.95
N LYS A 119 -3.24 12.89 7.15
CA LYS A 119 -2.35 14.04 7.34
C LYS A 119 -0.91 13.68 6.96
N LEU A 120 -0.40 12.57 7.48
CA LEU A 120 0.95 12.09 7.18
C LEU A 120 1.15 11.79 5.69
N ASP A 121 0.16 11.17 5.05
CA ASP A 121 0.21 10.88 3.60
C ASP A 121 0.24 12.17 2.78
N LYS A 122 -0.56 13.18 3.14
CA LYS A 122 -0.55 14.49 2.47
C LYS A 122 0.80 15.19 2.63
N GLU A 123 1.32 15.25 3.86
CA GLU A 123 2.63 15.84 4.13
C GLU A 123 3.75 15.13 3.36
N TYR A 124 3.70 13.80 3.27
CA TYR A 124 4.66 13.01 2.51
C TYR A 124 4.58 13.32 1.00
N GLN A 125 3.37 13.36 0.44
CA GLN A 125 3.15 13.69 -0.97
C GLN A 125 3.62 15.11 -1.30
N GLU A 126 3.32 16.09 -0.45
CA GLU A 126 3.79 17.47 -0.61
C GLU A 126 5.32 17.56 -0.58
N LYS A 127 5.98 16.85 0.35
CA LYS A 127 7.44 16.78 0.42
C LYS A 127 8.03 16.18 -0.86
N LEU A 128 7.44 15.09 -1.37
CA LEU A 128 7.87 14.43 -2.60
C LEU A 128 7.69 15.35 -3.82
N GLN A 129 6.57 16.06 -3.91
CA GLN A 129 6.34 17.04 -4.97
C GLN A 129 7.33 18.20 -4.93
N LYS A 130 7.60 18.77 -3.74
CA LYS A 130 8.59 19.84 -3.55
C LYS A 130 9.98 19.39 -3.98
N ASN A 131 10.40 18.19 -3.59
CA ASN A 131 11.68 17.61 -4.00
C ASN A 131 11.77 17.39 -5.53
N ASN A 132 10.70 16.89 -6.13
CA ASN A 132 10.63 16.69 -7.57
C ASN A 132 10.68 18.03 -8.34
N GLN A 133 10.00 19.07 -7.83
CA GLN A 133 10.05 20.42 -8.41
C GLN A 133 11.45 21.02 -8.30
N ALA A 134 12.06 20.98 -7.11
CA ALA A 134 13.41 21.50 -6.90
C ALA A 134 14.46 20.80 -7.80
N THR A 135 14.38 19.47 -7.93
CA THR A 135 15.27 18.71 -8.83
C THR A 135 15.00 18.99 -10.31
N ALA A 136 13.73 19.15 -10.70
CA ALA A 136 13.35 19.52 -12.06
C ALA A 136 13.82 20.94 -12.42
N GLU A 137 13.70 21.90 -11.52
CA GLU A 137 14.20 23.27 -11.71
C GLU A 137 15.72 23.31 -11.84
N LYS A 138 16.45 22.63 -10.94
CA LYS A 138 17.91 22.49 -11.02
C LYS A 138 18.32 21.85 -12.36
N THR A 139 17.61 20.81 -12.79
CA THR A 139 17.84 20.11 -14.06
C THR A 139 17.51 21.00 -15.27
N ALA A 140 16.42 21.75 -15.23
CA ALA A 140 15.99 22.67 -16.29
C ALA A 140 16.97 23.83 -16.44
N LYS A 141 17.42 24.44 -15.34
CA LYS A 141 18.47 25.48 -15.34
C LYS A 141 19.75 24.94 -16.01
N ARG A 142 20.21 23.73 -15.63
CA ARG A 142 21.39 23.08 -16.25
C ARG A 142 21.17 22.71 -17.72
N ARG A 143 19.97 22.23 -18.10
CA ARG A 143 19.60 21.90 -19.48
C ARG A 143 19.59 23.15 -20.38
N LYS A 144 18.98 24.25 -19.93
CA LYS A 144 18.98 25.55 -20.63
C LYS A 144 20.40 26.07 -20.87
N LYS A 145 21.30 25.98 -19.88
CA LYS A 145 22.72 26.34 -20.04
C LYS A 145 23.38 25.50 -21.15
N ARG A 146 23.19 24.17 -21.14
CA ARG A 146 23.74 23.27 -22.17
C ARG A 146 23.17 23.53 -23.57
N GLN A 147 21.87 23.81 -23.69
CA GLN A 147 21.23 24.15 -24.98
C GLN A 147 21.81 25.42 -25.59
N LYS A 148 21.96 26.50 -24.80
CA LYS A 148 22.61 27.74 -25.26
C LYS A 148 24.04 27.51 -25.77
N ILE A 149 24.83 26.66 -25.09
CA ILE A 149 26.18 26.31 -25.54
C ILE A 149 26.14 25.50 -26.85
N LYS A 150 25.22 24.53 -26.97
CA LYS A 150 25.04 23.74 -28.20
C LYS A 150 24.62 24.62 -29.38
N GLU A 151 23.66 25.53 -29.19
CA GLU A 151 23.20 26.47 -30.22
C GLU A 151 24.34 27.38 -30.71
N LYS A 152 25.14 27.95 -29.79
CA LYS A 152 26.33 28.74 -30.16
C LYS A 152 27.35 27.94 -30.96
N LYS A 153 27.64 26.69 -30.56
CA LYS A 153 28.57 25.81 -31.30
C LYS A 153 28.04 25.45 -32.70
N LEU A 154 26.75 25.16 -32.83
CA LEU A 154 26.12 24.87 -34.12
C LEU A 154 26.11 26.10 -35.03
N MET A 155 25.83 27.30 -34.50
CA MET A 155 25.91 28.54 -35.28
C MET A 155 27.33 28.83 -35.75
N ALA A 156 28.34 28.65 -34.90
CA ALA A 156 29.74 28.81 -35.30
C ALA A 156 30.18 27.77 -36.36
N GLN A 157 29.70 26.53 -36.27
CA GLN A 157 29.97 25.51 -37.30
C GLN A 157 29.31 25.87 -38.63
N LYS A 158 28.06 26.36 -38.62
CA LYS A 158 27.36 26.80 -39.83
C LYS A 158 28.02 28.01 -40.48
N ALA A 159 28.48 28.98 -39.68
CA ALA A 159 29.24 30.14 -40.20
C ALA A 159 30.53 29.69 -40.90
N LYS A 160 31.31 28.79 -40.28
CA LYS A 160 32.52 28.21 -40.90
C LYS A 160 32.24 27.42 -42.18
N LEU A 161 31.12 26.71 -42.25
CA LEU A 161 30.70 25.97 -43.45
C LEU A 161 30.21 26.89 -44.58
N GLN A 162 29.68 28.07 -44.27
CA GLN A 162 29.33 29.08 -45.28
C GLN A 162 30.59 29.81 -45.77
N GLU A 163 31.51 30.19 -44.88
CA GLU A 163 32.81 30.77 -45.27
C GLU A 163 33.65 29.81 -46.12
N GLY A 164 33.59 28.50 -45.86
CA GLY A 164 34.30 27.50 -46.66
C GLY A 164 33.65 27.15 -48.01
N LYS A 165 32.54 27.78 -48.39
CA LYS A 165 31.84 27.48 -49.67
C LYS A 165 32.00 28.58 -50.73
N ASP A 166 32.61 29.71 -50.38
CA ASP A 166 32.92 30.82 -51.30
C ASP A 166 34.44 30.96 -51.59
N GLY A 167 35.26 29.96 -51.24
CA GLY A 167 36.71 29.99 -51.48
C GLY A 167 37.29 28.62 -51.85
N ASP A 168 37.30 28.31 -53.14
CA ASP A 168 38.31 27.43 -53.72
C ASP A 168 39.61 28.24 -53.83
N GLY A 169 40.60 27.93 -53.01
CA GLY A 169 41.90 28.62 -53.05
C GLY A 169 42.70 28.62 -51.74
N ASP A 170 43.52 27.60 -51.58
CA ASP A 170 44.92 27.66 -51.09
C ASP A 170 45.26 28.03 -49.62
N SER A 171 46.34 27.35 -49.19
CA SER A 171 47.25 27.63 -48.08
C SER A 171 46.79 27.44 -46.63
N GLY A 172 47.36 26.40 -46.02
CA GLY A 172 47.35 26.23 -44.57
C GLY A 172 48.19 27.27 -43.81
N SER A 173 47.86 27.46 -42.54
CA SER A 173 48.83 27.64 -41.44
C SER A 173 48.09 27.70 -40.11
N ASN A 174 48.69 27.07 -39.11
CA ASN A 174 48.30 27.11 -37.71
C ASN A 174 48.13 28.55 -37.18
N SER A 175 47.02 28.82 -36.50
CA SER A 175 46.97 29.81 -35.44
C SER A 175 46.31 29.20 -34.21
N ALA A 176 47.14 28.77 -33.28
CA ALA A 176 46.76 28.60 -31.88
C ALA A 176 46.19 29.93 -31.33
N SER A 177 45.42 29.81 -30.25
CA SER A 177 44.79 30.89 -29.48
C SER A 177 43.41 31.33 -29.98
N SER A 178 42.39 30.64 -29.48
CA SER A 178 41.08 31.25 -29.25
C SER A 178 40.64 30.87 -27.85
N SER A 179 41.20 31.63 -26.91
CA SER A 179 40.58 32.13 -25.70
C SER A 179 39.42 31.30 -25.16
N ASP A 180 39.76 30.58 -24.10
CA ASP A 180 38.89 30.17 -23.01
C ASP A 180 37.88 31.28 -22.66
N MET A 181 36.76 31.33 -23.37
CA MET A 181 35.59 32.13 -23.00
C MET A 181 34.63 31.22 -22.25
N VAL A 182 35.09 30.77 -21.09
CA VAL A 182 34.22 30.33 -20.01
C VAL A 182 33.48 31.59 -19.56
N PRO A 183 32.15 31.71 -19.73
CA PRO A 183 31.43 32.76 -19.04
C PRO A 183 31.54 32.46 -17.54
N ARG A 184 32.47 33.14 -16.87
CA ARG A 184 32.49 33.32 -15.42
C ARG A 184 31.13 33.94 -15.07
N LYS A 185 30.18 33.10 -14.70
CA LYS A 185 28.96 33.54 -14.05
C LYS A 185 29.25 33.45 -12.56
N GLU A 186 29.29 34.62 -11.94
CA GLU A 186 29.45 34.83 -10.51
C GLU A 186 28.68 33.80 -9.69
N GLY A 187 29.32 33.36 -8.61
CA GLY A 187 28.82 32.37 -7.67
C GLY A 187 27.53 32.86 -7.05
N ASP A 188 26.46 32.13 -7.34
CA ASP A 188 25.36 31.98 -6.41
C ASP A 188 25.67 30.65 -5.71
N ASP A 189 26.31 30.78 -4.55
CA ASP A 189 26.66 29.72 -3.61
C ASP A 189 25.38 29.05 -3.10
N ASP A 190 24.83 28.12 -3.88
CA ASP A 190 23.83 27.14 -3.42
C ASP A 190 24.43 25.73 -3.58
N ALA A 191 25.66 25.60 -3.09
CA ALA A 191 26.32 24.35 -2.78
C ALA A 191 26.08 24.05 -1.30
N GLU A 192 24.86 23.62 -0.96
CA GLU A 192 24.68 22.79 0.24
C GLU A 192 25.69 21.64 0.15
N GLU A 193 26.70 21.70 1.03
CA GLU A 193 27.74 20.69 1.15
C GLU A 193 27.08 19.31 1.31
N PRO A 194 27.52 18.28 0.57
CA PRO A 194 27.05 16.93 0.82
C PRO A 194 27.58 16.47 2.19
N SER A 195 26.78 16.67 3.25
CA SER A 195 27.05 16.23 4.63
C SER A 195 26.87 14.72 4.82
N PHE A 196 27.47 13.92 3.94
CA PHE A 196 27.57 12.47 4.10
C PHE A 196 29.03 12.05 4.18
N VAL A 197 29.58 12.17 5.39
CA VAL A 197 30.79 11.45 5.77
C VAL A 197 30.42 9.97 5.88
N MET A 198 30.69 9.18 4.84
CA MET A 198 30.84 7.75 5.03
C MET A 198 32.05 7.54 5.94
N GLY A 199 31.78 7.20 7.20
CA GLY A 199 32.78 6.71 8.13
C GLY A 199 33.53 5.54 7.49
N GLY A 200 34.83 5.72 7.32
CA GLY A 200 35.73 4.67 6.88
C GLY A 200 35.99 3.67 8.01
N ARG A 201 36.00 2.39 7.62
CA ARG A 201 36.62 1.20 8.23
C ARG A 201 36.54 1.03 9.75
#